data_AF-A0A9D5ZQG0-F1
#
_entry.id   AF-A0A9D5ZQG0-F1
#
_cell.length_a   1.000
_cell.length_b   1.000
_cell.length_c   1.000
_cell.angle_alpha   90.00
_cell.angle_beta   90.00
_cell.angle_gamma   90.00
#
_symmetry.space_group_name_H-M   'P 1'
#
loop_
_entity.id
_entity.type
_entity.pdbx_description
1 polymer ?
#
loop_
_entity_poly.entity_id
_entity_poly.type
_entity_poly.pdbx_seq_one_letter_code
_entity_poly.pdbx_strand_id
1 'polypeptide(L)'
;MSCLYLLNKRDSVRFISNNIKIHLFLFFLLILSFSTTIYLEQYINKNLPRHHPSEDLKYLPSGKFLKSITLSYDEILADLLWIKALAYFGEHYVGDRTYDWLYHILNITNILDPLFEDPYEFGGIILGHEIGNIEKSMAILNEGIKNVPKNHPRYWYLYFFTGLNYMFFYQDYVKTAYYLEQAAKFPKSPPYLPLLVAKLYTKANKSETAISFLEEIEKSTKSPEMKDNIQRRIKDIKDKKNLKLYGLEEKVDLNLEEGENLKINISPWLINLSLYNIEI
;
A
#
# COMPACT_ATOMS: atom_id res chain seq x y z
N MET A 1 -48.05 -37.53 -48.44
CA MET A 1 -47.39 -37.09 -47.18
C MET A 1 -45.87 -36.91 -47.31
N SER A 2 -45.16 -37.69 -48.14
CA SER A 2 -43.69 -37.71 -48.19
C SER A 2 -43.02 -36.50 -48.85
N CYS A 3 -43.70 -35.75 -49.72
CA CYS A 3 -43.10 -34.61 -50.45
C CYS A 3 -42.95 -33.34 -49.59
N LEU A 4 -43.93 -33.04 -48.72
CA LEU A 4 -43.87 -31.90 -47.79
C LEU A 4 -42.80 -32.08 -46.69
N TYR A 5 -42.57 -33.32 -46.25
CA TYR A 5 -41.54 -33.63 -45.24
C TYR A 5 -40.11 -33.41 -45.79
N LEU A 6 -39.88 -33.74 -47.06
CA LEU A 6 -38.57 -33.55 -47.71
C LEU A 6 -38.26 -32.08 -48.03
N LEU A 7 -39.28 -31.27 -48.35
CA LEU A 7 -39.11 -29.83 -48.55
C LEU A 7 -38.74 -29.12 -47.23
N ASN A 8 -39.43 -29.43 -46.14
CA ASN A 8 -39.12 -28.87 -44.81
C ASN A 8 -37.71 -29.23 -44.31
N LYS A 9 -37.24 -30.47 -44.58
CA LYS A 9 -35.88 -30.90 -44.25
C LYS A 9 -34.81 -30.18 -45.09
N ARG A 10 -35.11 -29.82 -46.34
CA ARG A 10 -34.18 -29.10 -47.22
C ARG A 10 -34.01 -27.64 -46.81
N ASP A 11 -35.09 -26.98 -46.38
CA ASP A 11 -35.06 -25.59 -45.95
C ASP A 11 -34.44 -25.42 -44.56
N SER A 12 -34.70 -26.36 -43.63
CA SER A 12 -34.01 -26.41 -42.33
C SER A 12 -32.51 -26.65 -42.45
N VAL A 13 -32.06 -27.53 -43.35
CA VAL A 13 -30.62 -27.75 -43.61
C VAL A 13 -29.95 -26.50 -44.23
N ARG A 14 -30.65 -25.79 -45.12
CA ARG A 14 -30.16 -24.51 -45.68
C ARG A 14 -30.09 -23.40 -44.63
N PHE A 15 -31.07 -23.32 -43.74
CA PHE A 15 -31.09 -22.37 -42.63
C PHE A 15 -29.95 -22.61 -41.64
N ILE A 16 -29.72 -23.87 -41.25
CA ILE A 16 -28.59 -24.26 -40.38
C ILE A 16 -27.25 -23.98 -41.07
N SER A 17 -27.11 -24.31 -42.36
CA SER A 17 -25.89 -24.03 -43.13
C SER A 17 -25.58 -22.52 -43.22
N ASN A 18 -26.59 -21.68 -43.41
CA ASN A 18 -26.42 -20.22 -43.46
C ASN A 18 -26.03 -19.64 -42.10
N ASN A 19 -26.64 -20.09 -41.00
CA ASN A 19 -26.27 -19.64 -39.65
C ASN A 19 -24.84 -20.05 -39.30
N ILE A 20 -24.41 -21.26 -39.67
CA ILE A 20 -23.02 -21.71 -39.48
C ILE A 20 -22.06 -20.82 -40.27
N LYS A 21 -22.38 -20.49 -41.53
CA LYS A 21 -21.55 -19.56 -42.33
C LYS A 21 -21.46 -18.17 -41.72
N ILE A 22 -22.56 -17.65 -41.16
CA ILE A 22 -22.58 -16.36 -40.47
C ILE A 22 -21.70 -16.39 -39.22
N HIS A 23 -21.81 -17.42 -38.39
CA HIS A 23 -20.97 -17.56 -37.19
C HIS A 23 -19.49 -17.74 -37.54
N LEU A 24 -19.16 -18.52 -38.58
CA LEU A 24 -17.79 -18.65 -39.06
C LEU A 24 -17.24 -17.32 -39.59
N PHE A 25 -18.06 -16.54 -40.28
CA PHE A 25 -17.70 -15.20 -40.75
C PHE A 25 -17.45 -14.22 -39.60
N LEU A 26 -18.33 -14.21 -38.59
CA LEU A 26 -18.17 -13.37 -37.39
C LEU A 26 -16.92 -13.78 -36.59
N PHE A 27 -16.67 -15.07 -36.46
CA PHE A 27 -15.47 -15.59 -35.79
C PHE A 27 -14.19 -15.19 -36.54
N PHE A 28 -14.20 -15.25 -37.86
CA PHE A 28 -13.08 -14.79 -38.70
C PHE A 28 -12.85 -13.28 -38.54
N LEU A 29 -13.92 -12.46 -38.51
CA LEU A 29 -13.81 -11.02 -38.25
C LEU A 29 -13.20 -10.72 -36.88
N LEU A 30 -13.54 -11.50 -35.86
CA LEU A 30 -13.01 -11.33 -34.50
C LEU A 30 -11.53 -11.72 -34.42
N ILE A 31 -11.12 -12.80 -35.11
CA ILE A 31 -9.70 -13.16 -35.23
C ILE A 31 -8.94 -12.07 -35.98
N LEU A 32 -9.52 -11.52 -37.05
CA LEU A 32 -8.89 -10.48 -37.84
C LEU A 32 -8.71 -9.21 -37.01
N SER A 33 -9.71 -8.78 -36.25
CA SER A 33 -9.60 -7.61 -35.36
C SER A 33 -8.59 -7.82 -34.24
N PHE A 34 -8.54 -9.02 -33.65
CA PHE A 34 -7.56 -9.35 -32.62
C PHE A 34 -6.12 -9.42 -33.17
N SER A 35 -5.97 -9.92 -34.40
CA SER A 35 -4.67 -9.98 -35.08
C SER A 35 -4.17 -8.59 -35.46
N THR A 36 -5.07 -7.69 -35.91
CA THR A 36 -4.70 -6.31 -36.22
C THR A 36 -4.35 -5.52 -34.96
N THR A 37 -5.03 -5.72 -33.83
CA THR A 37 -4.64 -5.07 -32.56
C THR A 37 -3.27 -5.51 -32.08
N ILE A 38 -2.97 -6.82 -32.13
CA ILE A 38 -1.64 -7.33 -31.76
C ILE A 38 -0.56 -6.80 -32.71
N TYR A 39 -0.84 -6.77 -34.01
CA TYR A 39 0.11 -6.24 -35.00
C TYR A 39 0.38 -4.76 -34.78
N LEU A 40 -0.66 -3.95 -34.49
CA LEU A 40 -0.51 -2.54 -34.20
C LEU A 40 0.28 -2.31 -32.91
N GLU A 41 0.00 -3.07 -31.84
CA GLU A 41 0.78 -2.99 -30.60
C GLU A 41 2.25 -3.33 -30.82
N GLN A 42 2.55 -4.40 -31.56
CA GLN A 42 3.93 -4.78 -31.88
C GLN A 42 4.62 -3.76 -32.77
N TYR A 43 3.90 -3.21 -33.76
CA TYR A 43 4.42 -2.16 -34.65
C TYR A 43 4.72 -0.88 -33.87
N ILE A 44 3.81 -0.45 -32.99
CA ILE A 44 4.00 0.70 -32.10
C ILE A 44 5.20 0.45 -31.19
N ASN A 45 5.26 -0.68 -30.50
CA ASN A 45 6.32 -0.99 -29.54
C ASN A 45 7.70 -1.16 -30.20
N LYS A 46 7.74 -1.48 -31.50
CA LYS A 46 8.99 -1.63 -32.27
C LYS A 46 9.45 -0.34 -32.95
N ASN A 47 8.52 0.46 -33.47
CA ASN A 47 8.85 1.59 -34.37
C ASN A 47 8.63 2.97 -33.76
N LEU A 48 7.83 3.09 -32.71
CA LEU A 48 7.77 4.31 -31.91
C LEU A 48 8.78 4.14 -30.77
N PRO A 49 9.57 5.18 -30.44
CA PRO A 49 10.27 5.18 -29.16
C PRO A 49 9.21 4.88 -28.09
N ARG A 50 9.55 4.05 -27.09
CA ARG A 50 8.65 3.85 -25.95
C ARG A 50 8.21 5.25 -25.53
N HIS A 51 6.91 5.52 -25.57
CA HIS A 51 6.40 6.79 -25.08
C HIS A 51 6.87 6.85 -23.63
N HIS A 52 7.88 7.66 -23.35
CA HIS A 52 8.38 7.86 -22.01
C HIS A 52 7.32 8.70 -21.31
N PRO A 53 6.56 8.19 -20.31
CA PRO A 53 5.61 9.00 -19.56
C PRO A 53 6.20 10.34 -19.09
N SER A 54 7.52 10.42 -18.91
CA SER A 54 8.28 11.63 -18.57
C SER A 54 8.05 12.83 -19.50
N GLU A 55 7.82 12.64 -20.81
CA GLU A 55 7.61 13.76 -21.75
C GLU A 55 6.19 14.34 -21.67
N ASP A 56 5.18 13.51 -21.39
CA ASP A 56 3.77 13.92 -21.32
C ASP A 56 3.37 14.55 -19.98
N LEU A 57 4.24 14.48 -18.97
CA LEU A 57 3.96 14.97 -17.61
C LEU A 57 4.19 16.47 -17.44
N LYS A 58 5.04 17.07 -18.29
CA LYS A 58 5.30 18.52 -18.29
C LYS A 58 4.04 19.37 -18.54
N TYR A 59 3.03 18.78 -19.17
CA TYR A 59 1.78 19.45 -19.52
C TYR A 59 0.61 19.09 -18.58
N LEU A 60 0.85 18.36 -17.48
CA LEU A 60 -0.22 18.00 -16.57
C LEU A 60 -0.74 19.25 -15.84
N PRO A 61 -2.01 19.67 -16.04
CA PRO A 61 -2.55 20.86 -15.39
C PRO A 61 -2.72 20.64 -13.88
N SER A 62 -2.79 21.72 -13.11
CA SER A 62 -3.07 21.61 -11.66
C SER A 62 -4.37 20.85 -11.37
N GLY A 63 -4.40 20.06 -10.29
CA GLY A 63 -5.57 19.25 -9.93
C GLY A 63 -6.86 20.06 -9.72
N LYS A 64 -6.75 21.32 -9.24
CA LYS A 64 -7.91 22.23 -9.11
C LYS A 64 -8.55 22.58 -10.46
N PHE A 65 -7.73 22.72 -11.51
CA PHE A 65 -8.22 23.00 -12.86
C PHE A 65 -8.88 21.76 -13.46
N LEU A 66 -8.26 20.59 -13.31
CA LEU A 66 -8.82 19.32 -13.77
C LEU A 66 -10.19 19.05 -13.12
N LYS A 67 -10.28 19.21 -11.80
CA LYS A 67 -11.53 19.07 -11.02
C LYS A 67 -12.67 19.98 -11.51
N SER A 68 -12.34 21.11 -12.11
CA SER A 68 -13.34 22.06 -12.62
C SER A 68 -13.90 21.68 -14.00
N ILE A 69 -13.22 20.80 -14.73
CA ILE A 69 -13.53 20.45 -16.12
C ILE A 69 -14.07 19.01 -16.24
N THR A 70 -13.72 18.15 -15.31
CA THR A 70 -14.10 16.73 -15.26
C THR A 70 -15.57 16.47 -15.00
N LEU A 71 -16.40 17.46 -14.63
CA LEU A 71 -17.87 17.34 -14.54
C LEU A 71 -18.34 16.03 -13.87
N SER A 72 -17.77 15.71 -12.69
CA SER A 72 -18.04 14.50 -11.88
C SER A 72 -17.39 13.18 -12.33
N TYR A 73 -16.37 13.23 -13.19
CA TYR A 73 -15.51 12.07 -13.51
C TYR A 73 -14.13 12.16 -12.83
N ASP A 74 -14.08 12.76 -11.64
CA ASP A 74 -12.83 12.99 -10.90
C ASP A 74 -12.14 11.67 -10.54
N GLU A 75 -12.92 10.67 -10.14
CA GLU A 75 -12.45 9.35 -9.72
C GLU A 75 -11.83 8.59 -10.89
N ILE A 76 -12.47 8.60 -12.07
CA ILE A 76 -11.90 7.96 -13.28
C ILE A 76 -10.58 8.62 -13.68
N LEU A 77 -10.50 9.96 -13.59
CA LEU A 77 -9.26 10.65 -13.89
C LEU A 77 -8.18 10.36 -12.84
N ALA A 78 -8.55 10.26 -11.57
CA ALA A 78 -7.65 9.85 -10.49
C ALA A 78 -7.07 8.46 -10.76
N ASP A 79 -7.90 7.49 -11.15
CA ASP A 79 -7.48 6.12 -11.51
C ASP A 79 -6.49 6.12 -12.68
N LEU A 80 -6.75 6.89 -13.74
CA LEU A 80 -5.86 7.02 -14.89
C LEU A 80 -4.52 7.64 -14.49
N LEU A 81 -4.54 8.68 -13.66
CA LEU A 81 -3.32 9.32 -13.16
C LEU A 81 -2.55 8.42 -12.21
N TRP A 82 -3.23 7.58 -11.45
CA TRP A 82 -2.59 6.58 -10.60
C TRP A 82 -1.85 5.53 -11.43
N ILE A 83 -2.48 4.98 -12.48
CA ILE A 83 -1.81 4.08 -13.43
C ILE A 83 -0.60 4.77 -14.06
N LYS A 84 -0.73 6.04 -14.43
CA LYS A 84 0.38 6.84 -14.97
C LYS A 84 1.50 7.02 -13.94
N ALA A 85 1.18 7.25 -12.66
CA ALA A 85 2.17 7.36 -11.59
C ALA A 85 2.96 6.06 -11.41
N LEU A 86 2.28 4.91 -11.41
CA LEU A 86 2.91 3.59 -11.32
C LEU A 86 3.79 3.30 -12.52
N ALA A 87 3.32 3.59 -13.74
CA ALA A 87 4.11 3.41 -14.96
C ALA A 87 5.35 4.31 -14.98
N TYR A 88 5.20 5.59 -14.63
CA TYR A 88 6.29 6.55 -14.49
C TYR A 88 7.33 6.07 -13.47
N PHE A 89 6.87 5.67 -12.28
CA PHE A 89 7.78 5.13 -11.26
C PHE A 89 8.51 3.89 -11.76
N GLY A 90 7.81 2.91 -12.34
CA GLY A 90 8.42 1.67 -12.81
C GLY A 90 9.46 1.88 -13.92
N GLU A 91 9.20 2.80 -14.83
CA GLU A 91 10.16 3.20 -15.86
C GLU A 91 11.46 3.76 -15.26
N HIS A 92 11.33 4.76 -14.38
CA HIS A 92 12.48 5.40 -13.75
C HIS A 92 13.20 4.47 -12.77
N TYR A 93 12.49 3.55 -12.12
CA TYR A 93 13.07 2.56 -11.23
C TYR A 93 14.03 1.59 -11.94
N VAL A 94 13.70 1.20 -13.17
CA VAL A 94 14.56 0.37 -14.04
C VAL A 94 15.62 1.22 -14.77
N GLY A 95 15.31 2.49 -15.03
CA GLY A 95 16.16 3.44 -15.75
C GLY A 95 17.06 4.28 -14.86
N ASP A 96 16.86 5.61 -14.91
CA ASP A 96 17.77 6.62 -14.36
C ASP A 96 17.58 6.93 -12.86
N ARG A 97 16.51 6.38 -12.24
CA ARG A 97 16.12 6.63 -10.84
C ARG A 97 15.88 8.09 -10.49
N THR A 98 15.45 8.89 -11.45
CA THR A 98 15.01 10.28 -11.26
C THR A 98 13.49 10.35 -11.26
N TYR A 99 12.90 11.03 -10.28
CA TYR A 99 11.45 10.96 -10.03
C TYR A 99 10.81 12.34 -9.88
N ASP A 100 11.26 13.31 -10.67
CA ASP A 100 10.91 14.73 -10.53
C ASP A 100 9.40 14.99 -10.48
N TRP A 101 8.62 14.22 -11.25
CA TRP A 101 7.19 14.43 -11.41
C TRP A 101 6.32 13.53 -10.53
N LEU A 102 6.88 12.52 -9.85
CA LEU A 102 6.08 11.51 -9.16
C LEU A 102 5.18 12.13 -8.08
N TYR A 103 5.76 13.00 -7.24
CA TYR A 103 4.99 13.70 -6.22
C TYR A 103 3.86 14.55 -6.82
N HIS A 104 4.12 15.20 -7.95
CA HIS A 104 3.13 16.06 -8.60
C HIS A 104 1.93 15.26 -9.08
N ILE A 105 2.17 14.10 -9.71
CA ILE A 105 1.11 13.21 -10.19
C ILE A 105 0.28 12.71 -9.00
N LEU A 106 0.94 12.17 -7.98
CA LEU A 106 0.26 11.65 -6.78
C LEU A 106 -0.59 12.73 -6.09
N ASN A 107 -0.05 13.95 -5.98
CA ASN A 107 -0.78 15.06 -5.38
C ASN A 107 -2.03 15.45 -6.20
N ILE A 108 -1.95 15.44 -7.53
CA ILE A 108 -3.12 15.69 -8.38
C ILE A 108 -4.15 14.57 -8.23
N THR A 109 -3.70 13.31 -8.26
CA THR A 109 -4.56 12.15 -8.03
C THR A 109 -5.35 12.30 -6.72
N ASN A 110 -4.67 12.63 -5.62
CA ASN A 110 -5.28 12.82 -4.30
C ASN A 110 -6.24 14.02 -4.22
N ILE A 111 -6.04 15.06 -5.04
CA ILE A 111 -6.96 16.21 -5.10
C ILE A 111 -8.26 15.84 -5.82
N LEU A 112 -8.16 15.01 -6.86
CA LEU A 112 -9.29 14.54 -7.65
C LEU A 112 -10.13 13.56 -6.83
N ASP A 113 -9.51 12.50 -6.31
CA ASP A 113 -10.14 11.54 -5.40
C ASP A 113 -9.41 11.49 -4.04
N PRO A 114 -9.87 12.28 -3.04
CA PRO A 114 -9.26 12.29 -1.72
C PRO A 114 -9.47 11.00 -0.91
N LEU A 115 -10.46 10.18 -1.26
CA LEU A 115 -10.78 8.96 -0.51
C LEU A 115 -9.95 7.76 -0.99
N PHE A 116 -9.35 7.87 -2.18
CA PHE A 116 -8.50 6.85 -2.77
C PHE A 116 -7.20 6.68 -1.99
N GLU A 117 -7.04 5.53 -1.33
CA GLU A 117 -5.96 5.30 -0.36
C GLU A 117 -4.61 4.94 -1.00
N ASP A 118 -4.62 4.23 -2.13
CA ASP A 118 -3.40 3.65 -2.73
C ASP A 118 -2.31 4.70 -3.03
N PRO A 119 -2.64 5.86 -3.62
CA PRO A 119 -1.62 6.87 -3.90
C PRO A 119 -1.05 7.49 -2.61
N TYR A 120 -1.82 7.52 -1.51
CA TYR A 120 -1.30 7.96 -0.21
C TYR A 120 -0.32 6.95 0.38
N GLU A 121 -0.68 5.67 0.39
CA GLU A 121 0.19 4.59 0.89
C GLU A 121 1.48 4.53 0.07
N PHE A 122 1.35 4.49 -1.25
CA PHE A 122 2.49 4.41 -2.16
C PHE A 122 3.40 5.64 -2.05
N GLY A 123 2.83 6.85 -2.11
CA GLY A 123 3.61 8.08 -2.00
C GLY A 123 4.29 8.22 -0.64
N GLY A 124 3.60 7.81 0.43
CA GLY A 124 4.16 7.78 1.78
C GLY A 124 5.41 6.92 1.89
N ILE A 125 5.48 5.81 1.17
CA ILE A 125 6.65 4.92 1.19
C ILE A 125 7.73 5.43 0.23
N ILE A 126 7.39 5.56 -1.07
CA ILE A 126 8.37 5.75 -2.15
C ILE A 126 9.04 7.11 -2.07
N LEU A 127 8.31 8.19 -1.74
CA LEU A 127 8.90 9.53 -1.69
C LEU A 127 9.97 9.64 -0.60
N GLY A 128 9.81 8.93 0.51
CA GLY A 128 10.78 8.91 1.60
C GLY A 128 11.94 7.96 1.31
N HIS A 129 11.63 6.72 0.92
CA HIS A 129 12.63 5.65 0.81
C HIS A 129 13.44 5.68 -0.50
N GLU A 130 12.78 5.83 -1.65
CA GLU A 130 13.45 5.77 -2.95
C GLU A 130 13.99 7.13 -3.39
N ILE A 131 13.26 8.21 -3.07
CA ILE A 131 13.61 9.58 -3.49
C ILE A 131 14.38 10.34 -2.40
N GLY A 132 14.28 9.91 -1.14
CA GLY A 132 14.89 10.63 -0.01
C GLY A 132 14.17 11.93 0.38
N ASN A 133 12.97 12.19 -0.15
CA ASN A 133 12.18 13.37 0.17
C ASN A 133 11.13 13.07 1.25
N ILE A 134 11.61 13.05 2.49
CA ILE A 134 10.82 12.71 3.68
C ILE A 134 9.69 13.72 3.91
N GLU A 135 9.91 15.00 3.63
CA GLU A 135 8.89 16.05 3.78
C GLU A 135 7.67 15.78 2.89
N LYS A 136 7.89 15.43 1.62
CA LYS A 136 6.82 15.09 0.68
C LYS A 136 6.11 13.78 1.07
N SER A 137 6.85 12.78 1.52
CA SER A 137 6.29 11.54 2.07
C SER A 137 5.34 11.82 3.25
N MET A 138 5.82 12.59 4.24
CA MET A 138 5.03 12.99 5.40
C MET A 138 3.81 13.83 5.02
N ALA A 139 3.94 14.73 4.03
CA ALA A 139 2.83 15.51 3.52
C ALA A 139 1.73 14.61 2.93
N ILE A 140 2.09 13.63 2.09
CA ILE A 140 1.14 12.67 1.51
C ILE A 140 0.46 11.85 2.62
N LEU A 141 1.23 11.26 3.55
CA LEU A 141 0.65 10.45 4.62
C LEU A 141 -0.31 11.24 5.50
N ASN A 142 0.05 12.48 5.86
CA ASN A 142 -0.80 13.36 6.65
C ASN A 142 -2.09 13.75 5.93
N GLU A 143 -2.06 13.96 4.61
CA GLU A 143 -3.28 14.17 3.82
C GLU A 143 -4.16 12.92 3.80
N GLY A 144 -3.55 11.74 3.62
CA GLY A 144 -4.27 10.47 3.69
C GLY A 144 -4.98 10.28 5.04
N ILE A 145 -4.31 10.59 6.16
CA ILE A 145 -4.89 10.50 7.52
C ILE A 145 -6.11 11.41 7.68
N LYS A 146 -6.18 12.54 6.96
CA LYS A 146 -7.33 13.45 7.01
C LYS A 146 -8.48 12.97 6.14
N ASN A 147 -8.18 12.44 4.96
CA ASN A 147 -9.17 12.22 3.91
C ASN A 147 -9.68 10.78 3.85
N VAL A 148 -8.81 9.78 4.01
CA VAL A 148 -9.20 8.37 3.85
C VAL A 148 -10.20 7.97 4.95
N PRO A 149 -11.28 7.23 4.62
CA PRO A 149 -12.24 6.79 5.62
C PRO A 149 -11.61 5.87 6.68
N LYS A 150 -11.87 6.14 7.96
CA LYS A 150 -11.30 5.36 9.09
C LYS A 150 -11.74 3.89 9.12
N ASN A 151 -12.85 3.55 8.46
CA ASN A 151 -13.32 2.17 8.31
C ASN A 151 -12.61 1.42 7.17
N HIS A 152 -11.74 2.10 6.40
CA HIS A 152 -10.97 1.48 5.34
C HIS A 152 -10.05 0.38 5.90
N PRO A 153 -10.01 -0.82 5.30
CA PRO A 153 -9.26 -1.96 5.84
C PRO A 153 -7.78 -1.70 6.11
N ARG A 154 -7.16 -0.84 5.30
CA ARG A 154 -5.75 -0.46 5.37
C ARG A 154 -5.50 0.91 5.98
N TYR A 155 -6.51 1.58 6.55
CA TYR A 155 -6.33 2.93 7.13
C TYR A 155 -5.16 3.03 8.12
N TRP A 156 -4.88 1.95 8.86
CA TRP A 156 -3.75 1.87 9.78
C TRP A 156 -2.37 1.99 9.11
N TYR A 157 -2.24 1.70 7.80
CA TYR A 157 -1.00 1.82 7.02
C TYR A 157 -0.47 3.26 7.08
N LEU A 158 -1.36 4.25 6.99
CA LEU A 158 -0.99 5.66 6.98
C LEU A 158 -0.25 6.06 8.27
N TYR A 159 -0.79 5.65 9.42
CA TYR A 159 -0.14 5.84 10.72
C TYR A 159 1.13 5.00 10.85
N PHE A 160 1.10 3.76 10.37
CA PHE A 160 2.25 2.86 10.42
C PHE A 160 3.46 3.43 9.67
N PHE A 161 3.30 3.83 8.41
CA PHE A 161 4.39 4.43 7.63
C PHE A 161 4.81 5.80 8.12
N THR A 162 3.89 6.58 8.71
CA THR A 162 4.27 7.82 9.40
C THR A 162 5.20 7.53 10.59
N GLY A 163 4.88 6.51 11.39
CA GLY A 163 5.73 6.05 12.47
C GLY A 163 7.09 5.55 11.98
N LEU A 164 7.11 4.74 10.91
CA LEU A 164 8.36 4.27 10.31
C LEU A 164 9.23 5.42 9.80
N ASN A 165 8.65 6.47 9.20
CA ASN A 165 9.41 7.64 8.80
C ASN A 165 10.09 8.32 10.01
N TYR A 166 9.38 8.48 11.13
CA TYR A 166 9.98 8.98 12.37
C TYR A 166 11.11 8.09 12.89
N MET A 167 10.97 6.78 12.75
CA MET A 167 11.97 5.83 13.20
C MET A 167 13.23 5.88 12.34
N PHE A 168 13.08 5.79 11.01
CA PHE A 168 14.21 5.63 10.09
C PHE A 168 14.92 6.94 9.79
N PHE A 169 14.18 8.04 9.63
CA PHE A 169 14.78 9.31 9.18
C PHE A 169 15.05 10.30 10.30
N TYR A 170 14.24 10.26 11.36
CA TYR A 170 14.38 11.18 12.50
C TYR A 170 14.93 10.51 13.76
N GLN A 171 14.95 9.17 13.81
CA GLN A 171 15.29 8.37 15.00
C GLN A 171 14.51 8.79 16.26
N ASP A 172 13.30 9.34 16.07
CA ASP A 172 12.43 9.81 17.14
C ASP A 172 11.53 8.65 17.61
N TYR A 173 12.03 7.86 18.54
CA TYR A 173 11.32 6.69 19.06
C TYR A 173 10.03 7.05 19.80
N VAL A 174 9.94 8.26 20.37
CA VAL A 174 8.73 8.73 21.06
C VAL A 174 7.62 8.99 20.04
N LYS A 175 7.91 9.73 18.96
CA LYS A 175 6.94 9.94 17.89
C LYS A 175 6.64 8.65 17.14
N THR A 176 7.64 7.80 16.91
CA THR A 176 7.45 6.47 16.33
C THR A 176 6.41 5.69 17.14
N ALA A 177 6.61 5.57 18.46
CA ALA A 177 5.67 4.86 19.34
C ALA A 177 4.27 5.48 19.26
N TYR A 178 4.16 6.81 19.28
CA TYR A 178 2.88 7.51 19.18
C TYR A 178 2.10 7.18 17.89
N TYR A 179 2.74 7.24 16.72
CA TYR A 179 2.07 6.94 15.46
C TYR A 179 1.75 5.45 15.32
N LEU A 180 2.66 4.56 15.75
CA LEU A 180 2.40 3.12 15.76
C LEU A 180 1.28 2.74 16.75
N GLU A 181 1.14 3.46 17.87
CA GLU A 181 0.03 3.30 18.81
C GLU A 181 -1.31 3.60 18.12
N GLN A 182 -1.39 4.68 17.34
CA GLN A 182 -2.59 4.99 16.56
C GLN A 182 -2.90 3.86 15.57
N ALA A 183 -1.89 3.34 14.86
CA ALA A 183 -2.07 2.20 13.97
C ALA A 183 -2.56 0.94 14.71
N ALA A 184 -2.03 0.65 15.90
CA ALA A 184 -2.38 -0.53 16.70
C ALA A 184 -3.83 -0.53 17.21
N LYS A 185 -4.47 0.64 17.32
CA LYS A 185 -5.88 0.75 17.74
C LYS A 185 -6.87 0.29 16.67
N PHE A 186 -6.42 0.07 15.43
CA PHE A 186 -7.29 -0.36 14.35
C PHE A 186 -7.45 -1.89 14.32
N PRO A 187 -8.68 -2.43 14.14
CA PRO A 187 -8.95 -3.88 14.23
C PRO A 187 -8.18 -4.77 13.26
N LYS A 188 -7.73 -4.24 12.12
CA LYS A 188 -6.99 -4.98 11.08
C LYS A 188 -5.47 -4.74 11.12
N SER A 189 -4.99 -4.05 12.15
CA SER A 189 -3.55 -3.86 12.35
C SER A 189 -2.85 -5.17 12.71
N PRO A 190 -1.55 -5.30 12.45
CA PRO A 190 -0.83 -6.53 12.74
C PRO A 190 -0.79 -6.85 14.25
N PRO A 191 -0.95 -8.11 14.67
CA PRO A 191 -1.06 -8.47 16.08
C PRO A 191 0.22 -8.20 16.87
N TYR A 192 1.38 -8.10 16.23
CA TYR A 192 2.64 -7.76 16.91
C TYR A 192 2.72 -6.28 17.32
N LEU A 193 1.92 -5.41 16.70
CA LEU A 193 2.10 -3.96 16.78
C LEU A 193 1.93 -3.39 18.21
N PRO A 194 0.96 -3.84 19.03
CA PRO A 194 0.87 -3.40 20.43
C PRO A 194 2.13 -3.69 21.25
N LEU A 195 2.74 -4.87 21.07
CA LEU A 195 3.95 -5.24 21.81
C LEU A 195 5.16 -4.40 21.37
N LEU A 196 5.25 -4.10 20.07
CA LEU A 196 6.27 -3.20 19.52
C LEU A 196 6.13 -1.78 20.08
N VAL A 197 4.92 -1.22 20.13
CA VAL A 197 4.64 0.10 20.72
C VAL A 197 5.09 0.14 22.18
N ALA A 198 4.75 -0.88 22.97
CA ALA A 198 5.19 -0.97 24.36
C ALA A 198 6.72 -1.04 24.50
N LYS A 199 7.40 -1.79 23.63
CA LYS A 199 8.86 -1.85 23.58
C LYS A 199 9.47 -0.49 23.27
N LEU A 200 8.95 0.24 22.28
CA LEU A 200 9.42 1.57 21.90
C LEU A 200 9.22 2.59 23.04
N TYR A 201 8.05 2.62 23.68
CA TYR A 201 7.83 3.48 24.85
C TYR A 201 8.77 3.15 26.01
N THR A 202 9.01 1.86 26.29
CA THR A 202 9.95 1.43 27.33
C THR A 202 11.38 1.89 27.01
N LYS A 203 11.84 1.71 25.75
CA LYS A 203 13.16 2.19 25.28
C LYS A 203 13.29 3.71 25.40
N ALA A 204 12.19 4.44 25.24
CA ALA A 204 12.12 5.88 25.43
C ALA A 204 11.95 6.32 26.90
N ASN A 205 12.17 5.43 27.88
CA ASN A 205 11.96 5.67 29.32
C ASN A 205 10.53 6.10 29.68
N LYS A 206 9.51 5.65 28.93
CA LYS A 206 8.08 5.90 29.16
C LYS A 206 7.34 4.63 29.54
N SER A 207 7.84 3.92 30.55
CA SER A 207 7.31 2.62 30.98
C SER A 207 5.84 2.69 31.44
N GLU A 208 5.44 3.77 32.09
CA GLU A 208 4.04 4.00 32.50
C GLU A 208 3.13 4.11 31.29
N THR A 209 3.54 4.86 30.26
CA THR A 209 2.80 4.97 29.00
C THR A 209 2.68 3.62 28.31
N ALA A 210 3.75 2.82 28.29
CA ALA A 210 3.73 1.48 27.74
C ALA A 210 2.70 0.57 28.46
N ILE A 211 2.71 0.58 29.80
CA ILE A 211 1.78 -0.21 30.62
C ILE A 211 0.33 0.23 30.39
N SER A 212 0.05 1.54 30.47
CA SER A 212 -1.31 2.06 30.27
C SER A 212 -1.87 1.72 28.88
N PHE A 213 -1.04 1.82 27.84
CA PHE A 213 -1.43 1.42 26.50
C PHE A 213 -1.72 -0.09 26.41
N LEU A 214 -0.85 -0.94 26.96
CA LEU A 214 -1.07 -2.39 26.95
C LEU A 214 -2.35 -2.79 27.71
N GLU A 215 -2.64 -2.16 28.84
CA GLU A 215 -3.89 -2.38 29.59
C GLU A 215 -5.14 -1.96 28.79
N GLU A 216 -5.05 -0.93 27.93
CA GLU A 216 -6.13 -0.56 27.01
C GLU A 216 -6.37 -1.64 25.94
N ILE A 217 -5.29 -2.17 25.36
CA ILE A 217 -5.36 -3.25 24.37
C ILE A 217 -5.87 -4.55 25.01
N GLU A 218 -5.44 -4.87 26.23
CA GLU A 218 -5.90 -6.07 26.96
C GLU A 218 -7.42 -6.07 27.17
N LYS A 219 -7.99 -4.90 27.52
CA LYS A 219 -9.43 -4.74 27.74
C LYS A 219 -10.25 -4.91 26.46
N SER A 220 -9.70 -4.54 25.31
CA SER A 220 -10.39 -4.56 24.02
C SER A 220 -10.16 -5.83 23.21
N THR A 221 -9.04 -6.53 23.42
CA THR A 221 -8.70 -7.73 22.66
C THR A 221 -9.57 -8.93 23.03
N LYS A 222 -9.95 -9.71 22.01
CA LYS A 222 -10.70 -10.96 22.15
C LYS A 222 -9.81 -12.21 22.10
N SER A 223 -8.54 -12.06 21.72
CA SER A 223 -7.61 -13.18 21.63
C SER A 223 -7.03 -13.51 23.02
N PRO A 224 -7.25 -14.74 23.55
CA PRO A 224 -6.65 -15.16 24.82
C PRO A 224 -5.12 -15.14 24.77
N GLU A 225 -4.53 -15.60 23.67
CA GLU A 225 -3.08 -15.58 23.46
C GLU A 225 -2.50 -14.16 23.53
N MET A 226 -3.20 -13.19 22.91
CA MET A 226 -2.79 -11.79 22.97
C MET A 226 -2.86 -11.25 24.41
N LYS A 227 -3.90 -11.62 25.17
CA LYS A 227 -4.01 -11.22 26.59
C LYS A 227 -2.83 -11.77 27.40
N ASP A 228 -2.50 -13.05 27.24
CA ASP A 228 -1.38 -13.67 27.95
C ASP A 228 -0.04 -12.99 27.60
N ASN A 229 0.19 -12.68 26.32
CA ASN A 229 1.39 -11.97 25.87
C ASN A 229 1.47 -10.55 26.45
N ILE A 230 0.34 -9.83 26.48
CA ILE A 230 0.24 -8.49 27.06
C ILE A 230 0.53 -8.53 28.57
N GLN A 231 -0.10 -9.44 29.31
CA GLN A 231 0.09 -9.57 30.76
C GLN A 231 1.55 -9.89 31.11
N ARG A 232 2.17 -10.79 30.35
CA ARG A 232 3.61 -11.10 30.50
C ARG A 232 4.45 -9.84 30.28
N ARG A 233 4.18 -9.10 29.20
CA ARG A 233 4.95 -7.88 28.89
C ARG A 233 4.76 -6.78 29.93
N ILE A 234 3.55 -6.60 30.47
CA ILE A 234 3.29 -5.65 31.57
C ILE A 234 4.10 -6.04 32.81
N LYS A 235 4.12 -7.32 33.17
CA LYS A 235 4.92 -7.83 34.28
C LYS A 235 6.42 -7.54 34.06
N ASP A 236 6.95 -7.87 32.89
CA ASP A 236 8.36 -7.63 32.57
C ASP A 236 8.75 -6.15 32.69
N ILE A 237 7.90 -5.24 32.21
CA ILE A 237 8.14 -3.79 32.32
C ILE A 237 8.15 -3.33 33.79
N LYS A 238 7.22 -3.83 34.62
CA LYS A 238 7.16 -3.51 36.06
C LYS A 238 8.38 -4.04 36.80
N ASP A 239 8.76 -5.28 36.53
CA ASP A 239 9.93 -5.91 37.15
C ASP A 239 11.21 -5.15 36.78
N LYS A 240 11.42 -4.82 35.51
CA LYS A 240 12.54 -3.98 35.05
C LYS A 240 12.57 -2.61 35.75
N LYS A 241 11.42 -1.93 35.83
CA LYS A 241 11.32 -0.64 36.50
C LYS A 241 11.70 -0.73 37.99
N ASN A 242 11.21 -1.76 38.69
CA ASN A 242 11.55 -1.98 40.09
C ASN A 242 13.05 -2.25 40.26
N LEU A 243 13.65 -3.09 39.42
CA LEU A 243 15.09 -3.37 39.45
C LEU A 243 15.94 -2.12 39.19
N LYS A 244 15.50 -1.27 38.25
CA LYS A 244 16.11 0.04 37.97
C LYS A 244 16.11 0.94 39.22
N LEU A 245 14.99 0.98 39.95
CA LEU A 245 14.86 1.74 41.19
C LEU A 245 15.86 1.27 42.28
N TYR A 246 16.24 -0.01 42.27
CA TYR A 246 17.22 -0.59 43.20
C TYR A 246 18.67 -0.54 42.69
N GLY A 247 18.96 0.04 41.51
CA GLY A 247 20.31 0.17 40.97
C GLY A 247 20.94 -1.13 40.46
N LEU A 248 20.13 -2.11 40.03
CA LEU A 248 20.59 -3.43 39.57
C LEU A 248 20.69 -3.58 38.04
N GLU A 249 20.93 -2.47 37.31
CA GLU A 249 20.79 -2.36 35.85
C GLU A 249 21.70 -3.33 35.04
N GLU A 250 22.98 -3.46 35.41
CA GLU A 250 23.99 -4.23 34.65
C GLU A 250 23.66 -5.73 34.48
N LYS A 251 22.89 -6.34 35.39
CA LYS A 251 22.55 -7.78 35.31
C LYS A 251 21.40 -8.08 34.35
N VAL A 252 20.66 -7.07 33.92
CA VAL A 252 19.39 -7.25 33.19
C VAL A 252 19.60 -7.17 31.68
N ASP A 253 20.38 -6.21 31.20
CA ASP A 253 20.63 -6.03 29.76
C ASP A 253 21.33 -7.26 29.14
N LEU A 254 22.26 -7.87 29.87
CA LEU A 254 22.98 -9.10 29.47
C LEU A 254 22.06 -10.33 29.31
N ASN A 255 20.93 -10.41 30.02
CA ASN A 255 20.04 -11.58 29.98
C ASN A 255 18.94 -11.46 28.92
N LEU A 256 18.79 -10.30 28.28
CA LEU A 256 17.65 -10.00 27.41
C LEU A 256 18.04 -9.88 25.93
N GLU A 257 19.27 -9.48 25.62
CA GLU A 257 19.80 -9.60 24.25
C GLU A 257 19.79 -11.06 23.76
N GLU A 258 20.03 -12.04 24.64
CA GLU A 258 19.95 -13.46 24.28
C GLU A 258 18.50 -13.98 24.05
N GLY A 259 17.48 -13.27 24.54
CA GLY A 259 16.08 -13.73 24.53
C GLY A 259 15.12 -12.95 23.62
N GLU A 260 15.48 -11.75 23.15
CA GLU A 260 14.60 -10.84 22.39
C GLU A 260 14.66 -11.01 20.86
N ASN A 261 14.98 -12.19 20.31
CA ASN A 261 14.86 -12.46 18.87
C ASN A 261 13.38 -12.52 18.43
N LEU A 262 12.73 -11.36 18.32
CA LEU A 262 11.45 -11.21 17.64
C LEU A 262 11.69 -11.42 16.15
N LYS A 263 11.47 -12.66 15.67
CA LYS A 263 11.32 -12.93 14.24
C LYS A 263 10.02 -12.27 13.75
N ILE A 264 10.07 -10.97 13.50
CA ILE A 264 9.00 -10.26 12.80
C ILE A 264 9.03 -10.79 11.38
N ASN A 265 8.02 -11.60 11.01
CA ASN A 265 7.87 -12.08 9.64
C ASN A 265 7.34 -10.90 8.80
N ILE A 266 8.24 -10.00 8.43
CA ILE A 266 7.96 -8.86 7.59
C ILE A 266 7.88 -9.37 6.14
N SER A 267 6.88 -8.91 5.37
CA SER A 267 6.69 -9.34 3.98
C SER A 267 7.98 -9.14 3.16
N PRO A 268 8.27 -9.99 2.14
CA PRO A 268 9.54 -9.96 1.41
C PRO A 268 10.01 -8.61 0.84
N TRP A 269 9.09 -7.66 0.60
CA TRP A 269 9.44 -6.31 0.17
C TRP A 269 9.91 -5.40 1.33
N LEU A 270 9.50 -5.68 2.58
CA LEU A 270 10.04 -5.06 3.80
C LEU A 270 11.34 -5.76 4.25
N ILE A 271 11.68 -6.95 3.73
CA ILE A 271 12.96 -7.63 4.04
C ILE A 271 14.16 -6.85 3.46
N ASN A 272 13.99 -6.08 2.39
CA ASN A 272 15.04 -5.17 1.94
C ASN A 272 15.33 -4.02 2.93
N LEU A 273 14.44 -3.74 3.90
CA LEU A 273 14.71 -2.81 4.99
C LEU A 273 15.54 -3.42 6.14
N SER A 274 15.70 -4.75 6.22
CA SER A 274 16.49 -5.38 7.30
C SER A 274 18.01 -5.38 7.03
N LEU A 275 18.46 -4.82 5.90
CA LEU A 275 19.88 -4.72 5.55
C LEU A 275 20.62 -3.58 6.27
N TYR A 276 19.91 -2.72 7.00
CA TYR A 276 20.51 -1.73 7.90
C TYR A 276 20.31 -2.18 9.35
N ASN A 277 21.20 -3.06 9.81
CA ASN A 277 21.48 -3.45 11.21
C ASN A 277 20.60 -2.79 12.29
N ILE A 278 19.39 -3.31 12.48
CA ILE A 278 18.64 -3.10 13.71
C ILE A 278 18.41 -4.49 14.28
N GLU A 279 19.17 -4.85 15.31
CA GLU A 279 18.74 -5.88 16.25
C GLU A 279 17.45 -5.36 16.89
N ILE A 280 16.32 -5.93 16.43
CA ILE A 280 15.01 -5.73 17.06
C ILE A 280 14.94 -6.68 18.23
#